data_AF-A0A1J3GBW3-F1
#
_entry.id   AF-A0A1J3GBW3-F1
#
_cell.length_a   1.000
_cell.length_b   1.000
_cell.length_c   1.000
_cell.angle_alpha   90.00
_cell.angle_beta   90.00
_cell.angle_gamma   90.00
#
_symmetry.space_group_name_H-M   'P 1'
#
loop_
_entity.id
_entity.type
_entity.pdbx_description
1 polymer ?
#
loop_
_entity_poly.entity_id
_entity_poly.type
_entity_poly.pdbx_seq_one_letter_code
_entity_poly.pdbx_strand_id
1 'polypeptide(L)'
;MLLGKGGVTHNMIDDIHNYWKKAEAVRIKCLGVPTLDMDNICFHLEEKSGGKIVYRHINIIVLYRGRNYDPKNRPIIPLMLWKPYPPIYPRLVKNVADGLTFEETKEMRNRGLHSPALMKLTRNGVYVNVVGRVREEFETEEIVRLDCTHVGMSDCKRIGVKLKDLVPCVPILFKDEQIILWRGK
;
A
#
# COMPACT_ATOMS: atom_id res chain seq x y z
N MET A 1 -2.83 -12.63 -14.23
CA MET A 1 -3.05 -12.83 -12.79
C MET A 1 -3.35 -11.50 -12.11
N LEU A 2 -4.12 -11.48 -11.01
CA LEU A 2 -4.48 -10.26 -10.27
C LEU A 2 -3.94 -10.34 -8.84
N LEU A 3 -3.14 -9.34 -8.45
CA LEU A 3 -2.75 -9.12 -7.05
C LEU A 3 -3.78 -8.19 -6.42
N GLY A 4 -4.55 -8.75 -5.48
CA GLY A 4 -5.60 -8.03 -4.78
C GLY A 4 -5.12 -7.30 -3.53
N LYS A 5 -6.09 -6.82 -2.73
CA LYS A 5 -5.85 -6.05 -1.49
C LYS A 5 -4.99 -6.75 -0.44
N GLY A 6 -4.82 -8.09 -0.55
CA GLY A 6 -4.01 -8.89 0.37
C GLY A 6 -2.51 -8.84 0.12
N GLY A 7 -2.04 -8.18 -0.96
CA GLY A 7 -0.63 -8.14 -1.30
C GLY A 7 -0.12 -9.48 -1.84
N VAL A 8 1.18 -9.72 -1.68
CA VAL A 8 1.85 -10.97 -2.08
C VAL A 8 1.56 -12.04 -1.02
N THR A 9 0.71 -13.01 -1.35
CA THR A 9 0.32 -14.10 -0.45
C THR A 9 0.94 -15.43 -0.87
N HIS A 10 1.00 -16.40 0.04
CA HIS A 10 1.50 -17.74 -0.27
C HIS A 10 0.73 -18.40 -1.43
N ASN A 11 -0.60 -18.30 -1.42
CA ASN A 11 -1.45 -18.84 -2.48
C ASN A 11 -1.15 -18.18 -3.83
N MET A 12 -0.88 -16.87 -3.83
CA MET A 12 -0.45 -16.16 -5.04
C MET A 12 0.89 -16.67 -5.57
N ILE A 13 1.86 -17.02 -4.71
CA ILE A 13 3.12 -17.58 -5.18
C ILE A 13 2.92 -18.98 -5.78
N ASP A 14 2.09 -19.84 -5.18
CA ASP A 14 1.79 -21.15 -5.77
C ASP A 14 1.08 -21.02 -7.13
N ASP A 15 0.14 -20.08 -7.26
CA ASP A 15 -0.52 -19.77 -8.53
C ASP A 15 0.48 -19.33 -9.61
N ILE A 16 1.48 -18.51 -9.25
CA ILE A 16 2.57 -18.11 -10.17
C ILE A 16 3.34 -19.34 -10.64
N HIS A 17 3.77 -20.21 -9.71
CA HIS A 17 4.49 -21.43 -10.06
C HIS A 17 3.65 -22.39 -10.91
N ASN A 18 2.34 -22.46 -10.67
CA ASN A 18 1.42 -23.24 -11.49
C ASN A 18 1.27 -22.65 -12.90
N TYR A 19 1.25 -21.32 -13.03
CA TYR A 19 1.24 -20.65 -14.33
C TYR A 19 2.54 -20.92 -15.11
N TRP A 20 3.68 -20.93 -14.41
CA TRP A 20 4.99 -21.19 -15.02
C TRP A 20 5.21 -22.60 -15.59
N LYS A 21 4.31 -23.53 -15.29
CA LYS A 21 4.26 -24.85 -15.95
C LYS A 21 3.80 -24.75 -17.40
N LYS A 22 3.04 -23.72 -17.76
CA LYS A 22 2.42 -23.53 -19.08
C LYS A 22 3.03 -22.40 -19.90
N ALA A 23 3.58 -21.38 -19.25
CA ALA A 23 4.16 -20.20 -19.90
C ALA A 23 5.36 -19.68 -19.12
N GLU A 24 6.30 -19.00 -19.77
CA GLU A 24 7.55 -18.62 -19.11
C GLU A 24 7.48 -17.34 -18.27
N ALA A 25 6.50 -16.50 -18.57
CA ALA A 25 6.29 -15.23 -17.89
C ALA A 25 4.83 -15.08 -17.48
N VAL A 26 4.58 -14.43 -16.35
CA VAL A 26 3.23 -14.13 -15.88
C VAL A 26 3.04 -12.62 -15.79
N ARG A 27 1.93 -12.14 -16.35
CA ARG A 27 1.49 -10.75 -16.22
C ARG A 27 0.61 -10.61 -14.98
N ILE A 28 1.02 -9.74 -14.06
CA ILE A 28 0.38 -9.47 -12.77
C ILE A 28 -0.14 -8.03 -12.79
N LYS A 29 -1.43 -7.86 -12.48
CA LYS A 29 -2.05 -6.55 -12.26
C LYS A 29 -2.27 -6.34 -10.77
N CYS A 30 -1.62 -5.32 -10.20
CA CYS A 30 -1.69 -4.97 -8.78
C CYS A 30 -2.82 -3.97 -8.53
N LEU A 31 -3.62 -4.20 -7.49
CA LEU A 31 -4.71 -3.32 -7.07
C LEU A 31 -4.80 -3.25 -5.53
N GLY A 32 -5.39 -2.16 -5.05
CA GLY A 32 -5.61 -1.84 -3.65
C GLY A 32 -4.40 -1.18 -2.99
N VAL A 33 -4.43 -1.16 -1.66
CA VAL A 33 -3.41 -0.57 -0.78
C VAL A 33 -1.96 -0.98 -1.12
N PRO A 34 -1.67 -2.24 -1.53
CA PRO A 34 -0.30 -2.61 -1.89
C PRO A 34 0.32 -1.74 -2.99
N THR A 35 -0.50 -1.15 -3.87
CA THR A 35 0.00 -0.30 -4.97
C THR A 35 0.63 1.02 -4.50
N LEU A 36 0.48 1.39 -3.23
CA LEU A 36 1.24 2.49 -2.61
C LEU A 36 2.76 2.23 -2.60
N ASP A 37 3.15 0.95 -2.58
CA ASP A 37 4.53 0.51 -2.44
C ASP A 37 4.82 -0.62 -3.43
N MET A 38 4.93 -0.23 -4.69
CA MET A 38 5.23 -1.15 -5.78
C MET A 38 6.64 -1.75 -5.66
N ASP A 39 7.58 -1.06 -5.00
CA ASP A 39 8.94 -1.54 -4.80
C ASP A 39 8.96 -2.73 -3.83
N ASN A 40 8.22 -2.64 -2.72
CA ASN A 40 8.09 -3.76 -1.78
C ASN A 40 7.35 -4.96 -2.39
N ILE A 41 6.35 -4.72 -3.26
CA ILE A 41 5.72 -5.80 -4.04
C ILE A 41 6.76 -6.49 -4.93
N CYS A 42 7.55 -5.69 -5.68
CA CYS A 42 8.55 -6.22 -6.59
C CYS A 42 9.58 -7.08 -5.83
N PHE A 43 10.09 -6.55 -4.71
CA PHE A 43 11.01 -7.24 -3.83
C PHE A 43 10.46 -8.60 -3.37
N HIS A 44 9.25 -8.63 -2.80
CA HIS A 44 8.67 -9.88 -2.30
C HIS A 44 8.32 -10.86 -3.43
N LEU A 45 7.92 -10.38 -4.61
CA LEU A 45 7.67 -11.27 -5.75
C LEU A 45 8.98 -11.96 -6.17
N GLU A 46 10.06 -11.23 -6.36
CA GLU A 46 11.36 -11.84 -6.73
C GLU A 46 11.90 -12.76 -5.63
N GLU A 47 11.88 -12.29 -4.38
CA GLU A 47 12.41 -13.03 -3.23
C GLU A 47 11.64 -14.34 -2.98
N LYS A 48 10.30 -14.31 -2.99
CA LYS A 48 9.48 -15.48 -2.63
C LYS A 48 9.26 -16.44 -3.79
N SER A 49 9.18 -15.95 -5.03
CA SER A 49 8.99 -16.82 -6.20
C SER A 49 10.30 -17.29 -6.84
N GLY A 50 11.43 -16.60 -6.57
CA GLY A 50 12.70 -16.81 -7.26
C GLY A 50 12.72 -16.31 -8.71
N GLY A 51 11.62 -15.71 -9.19
CA GLY A 51 11.54 -15.12 -10.53
C GLY A 51 12.24 -13.77 -10.62
N LYS A 52 12.30 -13.23 -11.84
CA LYS A 52 12.84 -11.90 -12.16
C LYS A 52 11.82 -11.03 -12.84
N ILE A 53 11.71 -9.78 -12.41
CA ILE A 53 10.83 -8.80 -13.03
C ILE A 53 11.50 -8.27 -14.29
N VAL A 54 10.88 -8.52 -15.44
CA VAL A 54 11.41 -8.11 -16.75
C VAL A 54 10.71 -6.86 -17.28
N TYR A 55 9.54 -6.52 -16.73
CA TYR A 55 8.80 -5.32 -17.09
C TYR A 55 7.95 -4.84 -15.92
N ARG A 56 7.94 -3.53 -15.73
CA ARG A 56 7.09 -2.83 -14.75
C ARG A 56 6.55 -1.56 -15.37
N HIS A 57 5.23 -1.36 -15.26
CA HIS A 57 4.59 -0.13 -15.66
C HIS A 57 3.36 0.16 -14.79
N ILE A 58 3.40 1.27 -14.03
CA ILE A 58 2.36 1.69 -13.08
C ILE A 58 2.03 0.56 -12.09
N ASN A 59 0.95 -0.18 -12.33
CA ASN A 59 0.48 -1.28 -11.49
C ASN A 59 0.54 -2.64 -12.19
N ILE A 60 1.23 -2.72 -13.33
CA ILE A 60 1.41 -3.95 -14.10
C ILE A 60 2.86 -4.40 -13.96
N ILE A 61 3.04 -5.67 -13.63
CA ILE A 61 4.34 -6.34 -13.51
C ILE A 61 4.33 -7.55 -14.44
N VAL A 62 5.44 -7.79 -15.15
CA VAL A 62 5.70 -9.06 -15.82
C VAL A 62 6.85 -9.75 -15.11
N LEU A 63 6.54 -10.92 -14.55
CA LEU A 63 7.46 -11.73 -13.77
C LEU A 63 7.85 -12.97 -14.59
N TYR A 64 9.14 -13.11 -14.85
CA TYR A 64 9.73 -14.19 -15.61
C TYR A 64 10.33 -15.24 -14.67
N ARG A 65 10.10 -16.52 -14.97
CA ARG A 65 10.56 -17.65 -14.14
C ARG A 65 12.06 -17.90 -14.14
N GLY A 66 12.78 -17.37 -15.14
CA GLY A 66 14.19 -17.68 -15.41
C GLY A 66 14.36 -18.75 -16.49
N ARG A 67 15.53 -18.80 -17.13
CA ARG A 67 15.82 -19.76 -18.22
C ARG A 67 15.90 -21.21 -17.74
N ASN A 68 16.40 -21.41 -16.51
CA ASN A 68 16.64 -22.72 -15.91
C ASN A 68 15.64 -23.04 -14.79
N TYR A 69 14.38 -22.64 -14.96
CA TYR A 69 13.36 -22.90 -13.95
C TYR A 69 13.08 -24.41 -13.86
N ASP A 70 13.40 -24.99 -12.71
CA ASP A 70 13.05 -26.37 -12.38
C ASP A 70 11.83 -26.40 -11.42
N PRO A 71 10.66 -26.88 -11.87
CA PRO A 71 9.49 -27.02 -11.02
C PRO A 71 9.70 -27.87 -9.77
N LYS A 72 10.68 -28.79 -9.76
CA LYS A 72 10.98 -29.68 -8.63
C LYS A 72 11.75 -28.98 -7.52
N ASN A 73 12.58 -28.00 -7.87
CA ASN A 73 13.39 -27.22 -6.92
C ASN A 73 12.70 -25.91 -6.48
N ARG A 74 11.38 -25.79 -6.71
CA ARG A 74 10.63 -24.60 -6.29
C ARG A 74 10.55 -24.52 -4.76
N PRO A 75 10.55 -23.32 -4.17
CA PRO A 75 10.31 -23.16 -2.75
C PRO A 75 8.93 -23.73 -2.37
N ILE A 76 8.89 -24.61 -1.37
CA ILE A 76 7.65 -25.17 -0.84
C ILE A 76 7.06 -24.15 0.13
N ILE A 77 6.07 -23.40 -0.35
CA ILE A 77 5.36 -22.43 0.47
C ILE A 77 4.04 -23.07 0.92
N PRO A 78 3.76 -23.15 2.22
CA PRO A 78 2.52 -23.76 2.70
C PRO A 78 1.33 -22.92 2.23
N LEU A 79 0.37 -23.59 1.59
CA LEU A 79 -0.89 -22.98 1.20
C LEU A 79 -1.65 -22.53 2.46
N MET A 80 -2.12 -21.29 2.43
CA MET A 80 -2.94 -20.74 3.49
C MET A 80 -4.40 -21.10 3.22
N LEU A 81 -4.88 -22.14 3.89
CA LEU A 81 -6.30 -22.56 3.87
C LEU A 81 -7.20 -21.64 4.72
N TRP A 82 -6.59 -20.84 5.59
CA TRP A 82 -7.26 -19.83 6.42
C TRP A 82 -6.64 -18.45 6.18
N LYS A 83 -7.40 -17.39 6.45
CA LYS A 83 -6.84 -16.04 6.51
C LYS A 83 -6.31 -15.82 7.93
N PRO A 84 -5.01 -15.49 8.10
CA PRO A 84 -4.50 -15.15 9.43
C PRO A 84 -5.28 -13.95 9.98
N TYR A 85 -5.46 -13.92 11.31
CA TYR A 85 -6.06 -12.77 11.96
C TYR A 85 -5.25 -11.52 11.63
N PRO A 86 -5.92 -10.38 11.33
CA PRO A 86 -5.21 -9.14 11.09
C PRO A 86 -4.39 -8.79 12.35
N PRO A 87 -3.14 -8.36 12.20
CA PRO A 87 -2.36 -7.92 13.35
C PRO A 87 -3.09 -6.77 14.05
N ILE A 88 -3.05 -6.78 15.38
CA ILE A 88 -3.64 -5.72 16.19
C ILE A 88 -2.72 -4.52 16.10
N TYR A 89 -3.13 -3.51 15.35
CA TYR A 89 -2.39 -2.26 15.26
C TYR A 89 -2.69 -1.39 16.49
N PRO A 90 -1.67 -0.71 17.07
CA PRO A 90 -1.91 0.32 18.07
C PRO A 90 -2.77 1.44 17.47
N ARG A 91 -3.41 2.26 18.32
CA ARG A 91 -4.24 3.38 17.85
C ARG A 91 -3.45 4.26 16.88
N LEU A 92 -3.91 4.29 15.62
CA LEU A 92 -3.22 4.99 14.54
C LEU A 92 -3.19 6.50 14.74
N VAL A 93 -4.27 7.03 15.32
CA VAL A 93 -4.41 8.43 15.71
C VAL A 93 -4.35 8.51 17.23
N LYS A 94 -3.38 9.27 17.75
CA LYS A 94 -3.27 9.61 19.17
C LYS A 94 -4.20 10.79 19.51
N ASN A 95 -4.62 10.91 20.77
CA ASN A 95 -5.44 12.04 21.21
C ASN A 95 -4.69 13.37 21.00
N VAL A 96 -3.41 13.37 21.37
CA VAL A 96 -2.42 14.44 21.15
C VAL A 96 -1.34 13.89 20.23
N ALA A 97 -1.03 14.59 19.14
CA ALA A 97 0.04 14.18 18.25
C ALA A 97 1.41 14.42 18.91
N ASP A 98 2.39 13.58 18.60
CA ASP A 98 3.71 13.68 19.24
C ASP A 98 4.35 15.05 18.94
N GLY A 99 4.78 15.76 19.98
CA GLY A 99 5.40 17.08 19.85
C GLY A 99 4.43 18.27 19.75
N LEU A 100 3.13 18.05 19.86
CA LEU A 100 2.10 19.09 19.95
C LEU A 100 1.36 19.07 21.29
N THR A 101 0.77 20.20 21.66
CA THR A 101 -0.22 20.31 22.74
C THR A 101 -1.60 19.82 22.28
N PHE A 102 -2.54 19.69 23.22
CA PHE A 102 -3.91 19.30 22.89
C PHE A 102 -4.61 20.35 22.01
N GLU A 103 -4.42 21.63 22.32
CA GLU A 103 -4.97 22.77 21.61
C GLU A 103 -4.43 22.83 20.17
N GLU A 104 -3.10 22.75 20.01
CA GLU A 104 -2.48 22.72 18.69
C GLU A 104 -2.94 21.51 17.86
N THR A 105 -3.03 20.32 18.48
CA THR A 105 -3.53 19.13 17.76
C THR A 105 -4.97 19.36 17.27
N LYS A 106 -5.82 20.00 18.07
CA LYS A 106 -7.19 20.33 17.69
C LYS A 106 -7.22 21.35 16.56
N GLU A 107 -6.38 22.37 16.62
CA GLU A 107 -6.25 23.37 15.56
C GLU A 107 -5.79 22.74 14.24
N MET A 108 -4.74 21.90 14.27
CA MET A 108 -4.22 21.19 13.10
C MET A 108 -5.27 20.29 12.46
N ARG A 109 -6.05 19.57 13.27
CA ARG A 109 -7.19 18.78 12.77
C ARG A 109 -8.24 19.65 12.10
N ASN A 110 -8.55 20.80 12.69
CA ASN A 110 -9.56 21.71 12.12
C ASN A 110 -9.06 22.32 10.81
N ARG A 111 -7.82 22.82 10.77
CA ARG A 111 -7.17 23.32 9.56
C ARG A 111 -7.16 22.28 8.45
N GLY A 112 -6.75 21.05 8.77
CA GLY A 112 -6.74 19.95 7.80
C GLY A 112 -8.11 19.56 7.26
N LEU A 113 -9.18 19.68 8.06
CA LEU A 113 -10.53 19.44 7.55
C LEU A 113 -10.98 20.50 6.54
N HIS A 114 -10.55 21.75 6.73
CA HIS A 114 -10.92 22.89 5.88
C HIS A 114 -9.94 23.13 4.71
N SER A 115 -8.77 22.49 4.72
CA SER A 115 -7.81 22.58 3.62
C SER A 115 -8.34 21.91 2.35
N PRO A 116 -7.92 22.32 1.15
CA PRO A 116 -8.28 21.62 -0.08
C PRO A 116 -7.77 20.18 -0.06
N ALA A 117 -8.50 19.27 -0.71
CA ALA A 117 -8.03 17.89 -0.81
C ALA A 117 -6.92 17.82 -1.87
N LEU A 118 -5.75 17.29 -1.49
CA LEU A 118 -4.63 17.09 -2.41
C LEU A 118 -5.05 16.25 -3.62
N MET A 119 -5.76 15.16 -3.33
CA MET A 119 -6.32 14.28 -4.35
C MET A 119 -7.45 13.42 -3.82
N LYS A 120 -8.24 12.91 -4.77
CA LYS A 120 -9.29 11.93 -4.54
C LYS A 120 -8.84 10.54 -4.95
N LEU A 121 -8.91 9.60 -4.02
CA LEU A 121 -8.63 8.20 -4.24
C LEU A 121 -9.89 7.50 -4.76
N THR A 122 -9.73 6.70 -5.81
CA THR A 122 -10.87 6.09 -6.53
C THR A 122 -11.00 4.59 -6.24
N ARG A 123 -12.18 4.02 -6.54
CA ARG A 123 -12.49 2.58 -6.42
C ARG A 123 -11.60 1.67 -7.27
N ASN A 124 -10.86 2.23 -8.23
CA ASN A 124 -9.98 1.43 -9.10
C ASN A 124 -8.83 0.76 -8.32
N GLY A 125 -8.51 1.25 -7.12
CA GLY A 125 -7.46 0.69 -6.27
C GLY A 125 -6.04 0.91 -6.80
N VAL A 126 -5.80 1.91 -7.64
CA VAL A 126 -4.45 2.22 -8.14
C VAL A 126 -3.95 3.48 -7.44
N TYR A 127 -3.00 3.30 -6.51
CA TYR A 127 -2.49 4.35 -5.61
C TYR A 127 -0.99 4.64 -5.79
N VAL A 128 -0.41 4.27 -6.93
CA VAL A 128 1.04 4.33 -7.20
C VAL A 128 1.63 5.72 -6.99
N ASN A 129 0.88 6.78 -7.34
CA ASN A 129 1.40 8.15 -7.29
C ASN A 129 1.12 8.85 -5.95
N VAL A 130 0.37 8.24 -5.03
CA VAL A 130 -0.08 8.91 -3.79
C VAL A 130 1.12 9.27 -2.92
N VAL A 131 2.08 8.36 -2.74
CA VAL A 131 3.28 8.60 -1.92
C VAL A 131 4.09 9.78 -2.48
N GLY A 132 4.34 9.80 -3.79
CA GLY A 132 5.08 10.88 -4.45
C GLY A 132 4.39 12.23 -4.25
N ARG A 133 3.08 12.30 -4.55
CA ARG A 133 2.31 13.54 -4.39
C ARG A 133 2.24 14.03 -2.95
N VAL A 134 2.12 13.13 -1.97
CA VAL A 134 2.11 13.50 -0.55
C VAL A 134 3.48 14.05 -0.13
N ARG A 135 4.59 13.48 -0.62
CA ARG A 135 5.95 14.01 -0.35
C ARG A 135 6.14 15.40 -0.94
N GLU A 136 5.75 15.59 -2.20
CA GLU A 136 5.80 16.89 -2.88
C GLU A 136 4.97 17.94 -2.14
N GLU A 137 3.74 17.63 -1.76
CA GLU A 137 2.88 18.56 -1.03
C GLU A 137 3.45 18.93 0.35
N PHE A 138 4.14 18.00 1.00
CA PHE A 138 4.81 18.26 2.28
C PHE A 138 6.06 19.15 2.19
N GLU A 139 6.52 19.51 1.00
CA GLU A 139 7.58 20.51 0.83
C GLU A 139 7.05 21.93 1.10
N THR A 140 5.79 22.20 0.74
CA THR A 140 5.15 23.51 0.87
C THR A 140 4.16 23.60 2.02
N GLU A 141 3.39 22.54 2.25
CA GLU A 141 2.33 22.49 3.26
C GLU A 141 2.72 21.58 4.43
N GLU A 142 2.28 21.92 5.63
CA GLU A 142 2.49 21.07 6.81
C GLU A 142 1.38 20.02 7.01
N ILE A 143 0.20 20.25 6.39
CA ILE A 143 -0.98 19.39 6.50
C ILE A 143 -1.45 18.99 5.11
N VAL A 144 -1.72 17.70 4.93
CA VAL A 144 -2.25 17.14 3.69
C VAL A 144 -3.58 16.45 3.97
N ARG A 145 -4.59 16.77 3.16
CA ARG A 145 -5.89 16.08 3.16
C ARG A 145 -6.02 15.17 1.94
N LEU A 146 -6.33 13.89 2.17
CA LEU A 146 -6.66 12.92 1.13
C LEU A 146 -8.14 12.55 1.20
N ASP A 147 -8.83 12.68 0.06
CA ASP A 147 -10.23 12.25 -0.08
C ASP A 147 -10.28 10.76 -0.43
N CYS A 148 -10.82 9.95 0.48
CA CYS A 148 -10.96 8.51 0.33
C CYS A 148 -12.43 8.04 0.31
N THR A 149 -13.40 8.92 0.00
CA THR A 149 -14.85 8.60 -0.04
C THR A 149 -15.20 7.37 -0.88
N HIS A 150 -14.38 7.05 -1.87
CA HIS A 150 -14.63 5.93 -2.78
C HIS A 150 -13.81 4.69 -2.44
N VAL A 151 -12.91 4.74 -1.47
CA VAL A 151 -11.98 3.64 -1.17
C VAL A 151 -12.58 2.62 -0.21
N GLY A 152 -13.45 3.08 0.71
CA GLY A 152 -14.01 2.31 1.80
C GLY A 152 -13.16 2.38 3.08
N MET A 153 -13.84 2.35 4.22
CA MET A 153 -13.26 2.67 5.54
C MET A 153 -12.07 1.79 5.96
N SER A 154 -12.08 0.49 5.65
CA SER A 154 -11.00 -0.42 6.03
C SER A 154 -9.71 -0.16 5.26
N ASP A 155 -9.81 0.13 3.96
CA ASP A 155 -8.67 0.46 3.12
C ASP A 155 -8.16 1.87 3.41
N CYS A 156 -9.04 2.84 3.72
CA CYS A 156 -8.66 4.18 4.15
C CYS A 156 -7.70 4.16 5.36
N LYS A 157 -8.02 3.37 6.38
CA LYS A 157 -7.12 3.18 7.54
C LYS A 157 -5.79 2.56 7.14
N ARG A 158 -5.81 1.52 6.29
CA ARG A 158 -4.60 0.83 5.82
C ARG A 158 -3.69 1.73 4.97
N ILE A 159 -4.28 2.61 4.16
CA ILE A 159 -3.56 3.65 3.41
C ILE A 159 -2.84 4.58 4.38
N GLY A 160 -3.54 5.06 5.42
CA GLY A 160 -2.92 5.91 6.45
C GLY A 160 -1.75 5.23 7.19
N VAL A 161 -1.86 3.94 7.53
CA VAL A 161 -0.74 3.16 8.09
C VAL A 161 0.43 3.13 7.12
N LYS A 162 0.17 2.75 5.85
CA LYS A 162 1.24 2.65 4.85
C LYS A 162 1.90 3.99 4.55
N LEU A 163 1.14 5.08 4.51
CA LEU A 163 1.70 6.41 4.30
C LEU A 163 2.60 6.84 5.46
N LYS A 164 2.27 6.49 6.71
CA LYS A 164 3.15 6.71 7.86
C LYS A 164 4.50 5.98 7.71
N ASP A 165 4.50 4.77 7.14
CA ASP A 165 5.71 3.98 6.95
C ASP A 165 6.56 4.48 5.76
N LEU A 166 5.93 5.03 4.73
CA LEU A 166 6.56 5.40 3.46
C LEU A 166 6.92 6.89 3.38
N VAL A 167 6.25 7.73 4.15
CA VAL A 167 6.43 9.18 4.19
C VAL A 167 6.62 9.58 5.65
N PRO A 168 7.60 10.44 6.00
CA PRO A 168 7.75 10.97 7.35
C PRO A 168 6.55 11.87 7.68
N CYS A 169 5.44 11.25 8.07
CA CYS A 169 4.19 11.92 8.40
C CYS A 169 3.40 11.13 9.44
N VAL A 170 2.48 11.81 10.10
CA VAL A 170 1.63 11.26 11.15
C VAL A 170 0.17 11.45 10.75
N PRO A 171 -0.63 10.38 10.65
CA PRO A 171 -2.09 10.51 10.51
C PRO A 171 -2.68 11.10 11.79
N ILE A 172 -3.30 12.28 11.70
CA ILE A 172 -3.86 13.00 12.85
C ILE A 172 -5.38 12.92 12.94
N LEU A 173 -6.07 12.54 11.85
CA LEU A 173 -7.52 12.36 11.82
C LEU A 173 -7.97 11.44 10.69
N PHE A 174 -8.93 10.57 10.99
CA PHE A 174 -9.76 9.87 10.00
C PHE A 174 -11.21 10.25 10.28
N LYS A 175 -11.84 10.98 9.36
CA LYS A 175 -13.23 11.44 9.52
C LYS A 175 -13.92 11.48 8.17
N ASP A 176 -15.14 10.96 8.07
CA ASP A 176 -15.97 11.00 6.85
C ASP A 176 -15.22 10.53 5.59
N GLU A 177 -14.46 9.44 5.76
CA GLU A 177 -13.60 8.86 4.70
C GLU A 177 -12.54 9.83 4.15
N GLN A 178 -12.15 10.84 4.93
CA GLN A 178 -10.99 11.70 4.71
C GLN A 178 -9.84 11.28 5.61
N ILE A 179 -8.61 11.41 5.11
CA ILE A 179 -7.38 11.23 5.88
C ILE A 179 -6.70 12.58 5.99
N ILE A 180 -6.41 13.01 7.22
CA ILE A 180 -5.58 14.17 7.48
C ILE A 180 -4.21 13.70 7.97
N LEU A 181 -3.18 14.08 7.23
CA LEU A 181 -1.79 13.78 7.50
C LEU A 181 -1.07 15.06 7.90
N TRP A 182 -0.21 14.97 8.89
CA TRP A 182 0.67 16.05 9.33
C TRP A 182 2.13 15.62 9.13
N ARG A 183 2.97 16.51 8.61
CA ARG A 183 4.38 16.21 8.35
C ARG A 183 5.18 15.90 9.63
N GLY A 184 4.72 16.38 10.78
CA GLY A 184 5.54 16.44 11.98
C GLY A 184 6.23 17.80 12.09
N LYS A 185 6.89 18.02 13.23
CA LYS A 185 7.65 19.23 13.51
C LYS A 185 9.07 19.14 12.94
#